data_AF-L8FT97-F1
#
_entry.id   AF-L8FT97-F1
#
_cell.length_a   1.000
_cell.length_b   1.000
_cell.length_c   1.000
_cell.angle_alpha   90.00
_cell.angle_beta   90.00
_cell.angle_gamma   90.00
#
_symmetry.space_group_name_H-M   'P 1'
#
loop_
_entity.id
_entity.type
_entity.pdbx_description
1 polymer ?
#
loop_
_entity_poly.entity_id
_entity_poly.type
_entity_poly.pdbx_seq_one_letter_code
_entity_poly.pdbx_strand_id
1 'polypeptide(L)'
;MAMMLAQTDKGLGAFFAPIRRRAVGKYELNGVRIQRLKNKMGNKGLPTTELKLKGTRGWMIGKEGNGLKKKSAILSALGFWGRALSISRAYTKTCNVRDGLLQDSPQHLRWMANQTVDYWAAFQLAFFGVALLGTTEQGRHGHDARAQKLFPPEDAALKTGSVRSVEGVRA
;
A
#
# COMPACT_ATOMS: atom_id res chain seq x y z
N MET A 1 -13.42 -6.74 5.59
CA MET A 1 -13.49 -7.22 4.19
C MET A 1 -12.08 -7.41 3.68
N ALA A 2 -11.80 -8.42 2.84
CA ALA A 2 -10.44 -8.64 2.33
C ALA A 2 -10.46 -9.00 0.84
N MET A 3 -9.44 -8.54 0.10
CA MET A 3 -9.11 -9.07 -1.22
C MET A 3 -8.06 -10.16 -1.03
N MET A 4 -8.27 -11.31 -1.66
CA MET A 4 -7.42 -12.49 -1.59
C MET A 4 -7.08 -12.94 -3.00
N LEU A 5 -5.91 -13.56 -3.17
CA LEU A 5 -5.54 -14.20 -4.42
C LEU A 5 -5.58 -15.71 -4.23
N ALA A 6 -6.18 -16.41 -5.17
CA ALA A 6 -6.24 -17.87 -5.16
C ALA A 6 -6.05 -18.41 -6.57
N GLN A 7 -5.41 -19.57 -6.66
CA GLN A 7 -5.22 -20.28 -7.92
C GLN A 7 -6.55 -20.87 -8.39
N THR A 8 -6.84 -20.74 -9.67
CA THR A 8 -7.97 -21.36 -10.38
C THR A 8 -7.44 -22.20 -11.54
N ASP A 9 -8.30 -22.97 -12.19
CA ASP A 9 -7.94 -23.79 -13.36
C ASP A 9 -7.32 -22.98 -14.51
N LYS A 10 -7.63 -21.67 -14.58
CA LYS A 10 -7.12 -20.75 -15.62
C LYS A 10 -6.09 -19.74 -15.10
N GLY A 11 -5.53 -19.96 -13.91
CA GLY A 11 -4.49 -19.09 -13.33
C GLY A 11 -4.92 -18.36 -12.06
N LEU A 12 -4.14 -17.34 -11.68
CA LEU A 12 -4.35 -16.60 -10.43
C LEU A 12 -5.57 -15.66 -10.53
N GLY A 13 -6.60 -15.88 -9.71
CA GLY A 13 -7.79 -15.04 -9.62
C GLY A 13 -7.78 -14.15 -8.39
N ALA A 14 -8.34 -12.93 -8.49
CA ALA A 14 -8.62 -12.09 -7.34
C ALA A 14 -10.03 -12.36 -6.80
N PHE A 15 -10.14 -12.53 -5.49
CA PHE A 15 -11.39 -12.82 -4.79
C PHE A 15 -11.65 -11.79 -3.70
N PHE A 16 -12.90 -11.39 -3.59
CA PHE A 16 -13.44 -10.60 -2.49
C PHE A 16 -14.05 -11.52 -1.46
N ALA A 17 -13.54 -11.52 -0.24
CA ALA A 17 -14.06 -12.37 0.82
C ALA A 17 -14.33 -11.56 2.10
N PRO A 18 -15.54 -11.67 2.67
CA PRO A 18 -15.82 -11.15 4.00
C PRO A 18 -15.12 -12.05 5.02
N ILE A 19 -14.47 -11.44 6.01
CA ILE A 19 -13.79 -12.19 7.09
C ILE A 19 -14.83 -12.82 8.04
N ARG A 20 -15.96 -12.13 8.24
CA ARG A 20 -17.11 -12.61 9.03
C ARG A 20 -18.32 -12.76 8.13
N ARG A 21 -19.08 -13.84 8.32
CA ARG A 21 -20.38 -14.07 7.68
C ARG A 21 -21.48 -14.02 8.73
N ARG A 22 -22.68 -13.64 8.30
CA ARG A 22 -23.88 -13.78 9.12
C ARG A 22 -24.36 -15.23 9.02
N ALA A 23 -24.42 -15.91 10.16
CA ALA A 23 -25.19 -17.12 10.36
C ALA A 23 -26.43 -16.76 11.19
N VAL A 24 -27.42 -17.65 11.26
CA VAL A 24 -28.71 -17.41 11.95
C VAL A 24 -28.48 -16.75 13.32
N GLY A 25 -28.82 -15.47 13.41
CA GLY A 25 -28.66 -14.65 14.63
C GLY A 25 -27.24 -14.31 15.10
N LYS A 26 -26.15 -14.79 14.47
CA LYS A 26 -24.76 -14.59 14.95
C LYS A 26 -23.77 -14.31 13.83
N TYR A 27 -22.69 -13.58 14.14
CA TYR A 27 -21.55 -13.40 13.24
C TYR A 27 -20.50 -14.47 13.50
N GLU A 28 -20.16 -15.26 12.48
CA GLU A 28 -19.11 -16.28 12.52
C GLU A 28 -17.98 -15.97 11.54
N LEU A 29 -16.81 -16.58 11.71
CA LEU A 29 -15.69 -16.45 10.77
C LEU A 29 -15.97 -17.25 9.49
N ASN A 30 -15.67 -16.66 8.33
CA ASN A 30 -15.92 -17.26 7.02
C ASN A 30 -14.81 -18.24 6.62
N GLY A 31 -14.69 -19.36 7.34
CA GLY A 31 -13.63 -20.35 7.08
C GLY A 31 -12.21 -19.83 7.36
N VAL A 32 -12.08 -18.69 8.03
CA VAL A 32 -10.80 -18.08 8.40
C VAL A 32 -10.43 -18.50 9.82
N ARG A 33 -9.27 -19.12 10.00
CA ARG A 33 -8.70 -19.42 11.31
C ARG A 33 -7.42 -18.62 11.53
N ILE A 34 -7.38 -17.88 12.64
CA ILE A 34 -6.18 -17.15 13.05
C ILE A 34 -5.23 -18.14 13.71
N GLN A 35 -4.02 -18.26 13.19
CA GLN A 35 -3.00 -19.15 13.77
C GLN A 35 -2.19 -18.42 14.83
N ARG A 36 -1.57 -17.29 14.47
CA ARG A 36 -0.82 -16.43 15.38
C ARG A 36 -0.70 -15.01 14.87
N LEU A 37 -0.33 -14.10 15.77
CA LEU A 37 0.16 -12.77 15.42
C LEU A 37 1.65 -12.83 15.07
N LYS A 38 2.06 -12.07 14.06
CA LYS A 38 3.47 -11.93 13.70
C LYS A 38 4.20 -11.13 14.78
N ASN A 39 5.37 -11.60 15.18
CA ASN A 39 6.32 -10.77 15.92
C ASN A 39 7.07 -9.89 14.91
N LYS A 40 6.79 -8.58 14.93
CA LYS A 40 7.29 -7.62 13.92
C LYS A 40 8.36 -6.71 14.50
N MET A 41 9.37 -6.37 13.69
CA MET A 41 10.36 -5.37 14.04
C MET A 41 9.74 -3.97 14.18
N GLY A 42 8.91 -3.57 13.20
CA GLY A 42 8.22 -2.28 13.15
C GLY A 42 6.71 -2.40 12.92
N ASN A 43 6.02 -1.25 12.86
CA ASN A 43 4.57 -1.16 12.70
C ASN A 43 3.78 -2.07 13.68
N LYS A 44 4.27 -2.18 14.93
CA LYS A 44 3.72 -3.10 15.96
C LYS A 44 2.28 -2.77 16.36
N GLY A 45 1.86 -1.51 16.18
CA GLY A 45 0.48 -1.08 16.44
C GLY A 45 -0.55 -1.68 15.46
N LEU A 46 -0.12 -2.16 14.29
CA LEU A 46 -1.02 -2.82 13.34
C LEU A 46 -1.08 -4.33 13.63
N PRO A 47 -2.22 -4.96 13.90
CA PRO A 47 -2.26 -6.41 14.09
C PRO A 47 -2.06 -7.11 12.74
N THR A 48 -0.97 -7.88 12.61
CA THR A 48 -0.69 -8.68 11.41
C THR A 48 -0.67 -10.14 11.80
N THR A 49 -1.59 -10.93 11.24
CA THR A 49 -1.82 -12.33 11.60
C THR A 49 -1.44 -13.29 10.48
N GLU A 50 -0.99 -14.49 10.84
CA GLU A 50 -1.00 -15.64 9.95
C GLU A 50 -2.40 -16.28 9.99
N LEU A 51 -3.01 -16.43 8.81
CA LEU A 51 -4.37 -16.92 8.65
C LEU A 51 -4.34 -18.23 7.85
N LYS A 52 -5.11 -19.22 8.31
CA LYS A 52 -5.44 -20.42 7.54
C LYS A 52 -6.84 -20.28 6.98
N LEU A 53 -6.98 -20.39 5.67
CA LEU A 53 -8.26 -20.31 4.95
C LEU A 53 -8.72 -21.74 4.62
N LYS A 54 -9.90 -22.14 5.09
CA LYS A 54 -10.51 -23.44 4.79
C LYS A 54 -11.99 -23.26 4.52
N GLY A 55 -12.41 -23.49 3.27
CA GLY A 55 -13.80 -23.29 2.85
C GLY A 55 -14.26 -21.83 2.92
N THR A 56 -13.34 -20.89 2.73
CA THR A 56 -13.66 -19.46 2.73
C THR A 56 -14.47 -19.12 1.48
N ARG A 57 -15.67 -18.56 1.66
CA ARG A 57 -16.53 -18.19 0.51
C ARG A 57 -16.21 -16.78 0.06
N GLY A 58 -16.05 -16.57 -1.23
CA GLY A 58 -15.75 -15.26 -1.80
C GLY A 58 -16.38 -15.07 -3.18
N TRP A 59 -16.27 -13.84 -3.68
CA TRP A 59 -16.72 -13.46 -5.02
C TRP A 59 -15.51 -13.18 -5.88
N MET A 60 -15.47 -13.74 -7.09
CA MET A 60 -14.38 -13.44 -8.01
C MET A 60 -14.52 -12.01 -8.54
N ILE A 61 -13.44 -11.23 -8.45
CA ILE A 61 -13.37 -9.88 -8.98
C ILE A 61 -12.50 -9.90 -10.25
N GLY A 62 -13.06 -9.49 -11.38
CA GLY A 62 -12.34 -9.38 -12.65
C GLY A 62 -12.27 -10.68 -13.46
N LYS A 63 -11.33 -10.74 -14.41
CA LYS A 63 -11.06 -11.93 -15.23
C LYS A 63 -10.05 -12.85 -14.53
N GLU A 64 -10.22 -14.16 -14.68
CA GLU A 64 -9.23 -15.18 -14.29
C GLU A 64 -7.86 -14.81 -14.90
N GLY A 65 -6.80 -14.73 -14.09
CA GLY A 65 -5.43 -14.41 -14.53
C GLY A 65 -4.90 -13.00 -14.24
N ASN A 66 -5.77 -12.01 -13.94
CA ASN A 66 -5.36 -10.59 -13.75
C ASN A 66 -5.36 -10.13 -12.28
N GLY A 67 -4.88 -10.97 -11.36
CA GLY A 67 -5.04 -10.75 -9.91
C GLY A 67 -4.16 -9.67 -9.25
N LEU A 68 -3.18 -9.08 -9.94
CA LEU A 68 -2.20 -8.19 -9.30
C LEU A 68 -2.56 -6.72 -9.46
N LYS A 69 -3.16 -6.13 -8.42
CA LYS A 69 -3.21 -4.67 -8.26
C LYS A 69 -2.10 -4.23 -7.30
N LYS A 70 -1.17 -3.42 -7.81
CA LYS A 70 -0.04 -2.83 -7.07
C LYS A 70 -0.56 -1.96 -5.92
N LYS A 71 0.05 -2.09 -4.74
CA LYS A 71 -0.17 -1.16 -3.62
C LYS A 71 0.82 -0.02 -3.73
N SER A 72 0.36 1.23 -3.64
CA SER A 72 1.24 2.39 -3.53
C SER A 72 1.85 2.43 -2.13
N ALA A 73 3.11 1.98 -1.99
CA ALA A 73 3.86 2.05 -0.74
C ALA A 73 4.62 3.38 -0.57
N ILE A 74 4.70 4.18 -1.63
CA ILE A 74 5.64 5.30 -1.75
C ILE A 74 5.19 6.50 -0.89
N LEU A 75 3.88 6.77 -0.82
CA LEU A 75 3.36 7.94 -0.10
C LEU A 75 3.57 7.84 1.41
N SER A 76 3.40 6.65 1.99
CA SER A 76 3.61 6.43 3.42
C SER A 76 5.08 6.60 3.84
N ALA A 77 6.02 6.21 2.96
CA ALA A 77 7.45 6.36 3.24
C ALA A 77 7.89 7.83 3.33
N LEU A 78 7.36 8.69 2.43
CA LEU A 78 7.64 10.13 2.44
C LEU A 78 7.17 10.81 3.73
N GLY A 79 6.00 10.43 4.25
CA GLY A 79 5.51 10.96 5.51
C GLY A 79 6.44 10.68 6.69
N PHE A 80 7.00 9.47 6.77
CA PHE A 80 7.99 9.12 7.80
C PHE A 80 9.29 9.91 7.63
N TRP A 81 9.77 10.08 6.40
CA TRP A 81 10.99 10.85 6.14
C TRP A 81 10.82 12.33 6.51
N GLY A 82 9.71 12.96 6.12
CA GLY A 82 9.42 14.35 6.48
C GLY A 82 9.36 14.55 8.00
N ARG A 83 8.73 13.61 8.74
CA ARG A 83 8.72 13.63 10.21
C ARG A 83 10.10 13.43 10.81
N ALA A 84 10.92 12.52 10.26
CA ALA A 84 12.27 12.30 10.75
C ALA A 84 13.12 13.57 10.57
N LEU A 85 13.04 14.23 9.41
CA LEU A 85 13.75 15.49 9.15
C LEU A 85 13.28 16.61 10.07
N SER A 86 11.99 16.73 10.38
CA SER A 86 11.49 17.76 11.28
C SER A 86 11.97 17.56 12.71
N ILE A 87 11.98 16.31 13.20
CA ILE A 87 12.52 15.97 14.52
C ILE A 87 14.03 16.24 14.57
N SER A 88 14.78 15.80 13.56
CA SER A 88 16.23 16.06 13.48
C SER A 88 16.54 17.55 13.49
N ARG A 89 15.82 18.37 12.72
CA ARG A 89 15.99 19.84 12.70
C ARG A 89 15.61 20.52 14.02
N ALA A 90 14.66 19.97 14.77
CA ALA A 90 14.35 20.48 16.10
C ALA A 90 15.47 20.12 17.09
N TYR A 91 16.00 18.90 17.00
CA TYR A 91 17.06 18.42 17.86
C TYR A 91 18.36 19.22 17.70
N THR A 92 18.72 19.62 16.48
CA THR A 92 19.96 20.38 16.22
C THR A 92 20.02 21.73 16.93
N LYS A 93 18.86 22.33 17.24
CA LYS A 93 18.76 23.60 17.96
C LYS A 93 19.01 23.47 19.46
N THR A 94 18.97 22.25 19.99
CA THR A 94 19.07 21.97 21.43
C THR A 94 20.26 21.10 21.79
N CYS A 95 20.79 20.35 20.82
CA CYS A 95 21.94 19.49 21.01
C CYS A 95 23.23 20.31 20.98
N ASN A 96 23.87 20.43 22.14
CA ASN A 96 25.17 21.09 22.27
C ASN A 96 26.28 20.09 21.92
N VAL A 97 27.26 20.57 21.17
CA VAL A 97 28.48 19.88 20.76
C VAL A 97 29.67 20.67 21.31
N ARG A 98 30.87 20.10 21.25
CA ARG A 98 32.09 20.62 21.88
C ARG A 98 32.35 22.11 21.61
N ASP A 99 31.99 22.60 20.43
CA ASP A 99 32.26 23.97 19.95
C ASP A 99 30.98 24.81 19.67
N GLY A 100 29.82 24.40 20.20
CA GLY A 100 28.54 25.10 19.97
C GLY A 100 27.39 24.15 19.66
N LEU A 101 26.27 24.67 19.15
CA LEU A 101 25.13 23.82 18.84
C LEU A 101 25.39 22.97 17.59
N LEU A 102 24.72 21.82 17.49
CA LEU A 102 24.86 20.93 16.34
C LEU A 102 24.46 21.60 15.01
N GLN A 103 23.58 22.59 15.06
CA GLN A 103 23.21 23.41 13.90
C GLN A 103 24.36 24.27 13.36
N ASP A 104 25.38 24.57 14.16
CA ASP A 104 26.51 25.42 13.76
C ASP A 104 27.62 24.59 13.09
N SER A 105 27.55 23.26 13.20
CA SER A 105 28.51 22.35 12.56
C SER A 105 28.32 22.30 11.04
N PRO A 106 29.32 22.73 10.23
CA PRO A 106 29.18 22.78 8.78
C PRO A 106 29.03 21.38 8.15
N GLN A 107 29.65 20.35 8.75
CA GLN A 107 29.50 18.97 8.27
C GLN A 107 28.07 18.46 8.45
N HIS A 108 27.45 18.77 9.60
CA HIS A 108 26.06 18.39 9.86
C HIS A 108 25.09 19.13 8.93
N LEU A 109 25.28 20.45 8.77
CA LEU A 109 24.46 21.26 7.86
C LEU A 109 24.51 20.73 6.41
N ARG A 110 25.70 20.35 5.92
CA ARG A 110 25.85 19.80 4.57
C ARG A 110 25.07 18.49 4.39
N TRP A 111 25.16 17.57 5.35
CA TRP A 111 24.39 16.33 5.31
C TRP A 111 22.88 16.60 5.34
N MET A 112 22.43 17.49 6.25
CA MET A 112 21.03 17.82 6.40
C MET A 112 20.46 18.53 5.15
N ALA A 113 21.26 19.37 4.49
CA ALA A 113 20.92 19.99 3.22
C ALA A 113 20.68 18.92 2.13
N ASN A 114 21.61 17.96 1.97
CA ASN A 114 21.45 16.87 1.00
C ASN A 114 20.18 16.06 1.26
N GLN A 115 19.93 15.65 2.50
CA GLN A 115 18.71 14.90 2.85
C GLN A 115 17.43 15.69 2.60
N THR A 116 17.48 17.01 2.79
CA THR A 116 16.33 17.89 2.52
C THR A 116 16.07 17.97 1.01
N VAL A 117 17.11 18.09 0.19
CA VAL A 117 16.99 18.10 -1.28
C VAL A 117 16.42 16.78 -1.80
N ASP A 118 16.96 15.65 -1.35
CA ASP A 118 16.48 14.32 -1.76
C ASP A 118 15.01 14.11 -1.38
N TYR A 119 14.63 14.52 -0.16
CA TYR A 119 13.23 14.49 0.29
C TYR A 119 12.33 15.33 -0.62
N TRP A 120 12.71 16.56 -0.96
CA TRP A 120 11.90 17.42 -1.82
C TRP A 120 11.75 16.87 -3.24
N ALA A 121 12.83 16.31 -3.81
CA ALA A 121 12.78 15.66 -5.11
C ALA A 121 11.81 14.47 -5.11
N ALA A 122 11.89 13.60 -4.10
CA ALA A 122 11.00 12.46 -3.96
C ALA A 122 9.54 12.88 -3.67
N PHE A 123 9.35 13.95 -2.88
CA PHE A 123 8.04 14.53 -2.60
C PHE A 123 7.37 15.04 -3.88
N GLN A 124 8.07 15.84 -4.69
CA GLN A 124 7.56 16.35 -5.96
C GLN A 124 7.18 15.22 -6.92
N LEU A 125 8.03 14.20 -7.04
CA LEU A 125 7.76 13.03 -7.88
C LEU A 125 6.50 12.26 -7.42
N ALA A 126 6.34 12.06 -6.11
CA ALA A 126 5.17 11.37 -5.59
C ALA A 126 3.88 12.16 -5.81
N PHE A 127 3.90 13.48 -5.57
CA PHE A 127 2.73 14.33 -5.81
C PHE A 127 2.41 14.49 -7.30
N PHE A 128 3.42 14.45 -8.17
CA PHE A 128 3.20 14.31 -9.60
C PHE A 128 2.46 13.01 -9.93
N GLY A 129 2.86 11.88 -9.34
CA GLY A 129 2.14 10.61 -9.46
C GLY A 129 0.69 10.67 -8.95
N VAL A 130 0.45 11.39 -7.85
CA VAL A 130 -0.91 11.64 -7.33
C VAL A 130 -1.74 12.47 -8.31
N ALA A 131 -1.16 13.52 -8.91
CA ALA A 131 -1.83 14.32 -9.92
C ALA A 131 -2.19 13.47 -11.15
N LEU A 132 -1.26 12.64 -11.63
CA LEU A 132 -1.51 11.70 -12.72
C LEU A 132 -2.64 10.71 -12.36
N LEU A 133 -2.61 10.12 -11.17
CA LEU A 133 -3.70 9.23 -10.71
C LEU A 133 -5.05 9.97 -10.72
N GLY A 134 -5.09 11.20 -10.20
CA GLY A 134 -6.30 12.03 -10.21
C GLY A 134 -6.84 12.28 -11.63
N THR A 135 -5.97 12.50 -12.62
CA THR A 135 -6.40 12.65 -14.03
C THR A 135 -6.98 11.36 -14.60
N THR A 136 -6.40 10.19 -14.25
CA THR A 136 -6.93 8.88 -14.69
C THR A 136 -8.27 8.54 -14.06
N GLU A 137 -8.46 8.83 -12.77
CA GLU A 137 -9.71 8.52 -12.07
C GLU A 137 -10.87 9.41 -12.51
N GLN A 138 -10.59 10.64 -12.96
CA GLN A 138 -11.59 11.57 -13.46
C GLN A 138 -11.91 11.38 -14.95
N GLY A 139 -11.27 10.43 -15.64
CA GLY A 139 -11.39 10.28 -17.09
C GLY A 139 -10.89 11.50 -17.88
N ARG A 140 -10.16 12.41 -17.22
CA ARG A 140 -9.52 13.57 -17.83
C ARG A 140 -8.13 13.16 -18.31
N HIS A 141 -8.08 12.14 -19.16
CA HIS A 141 -6.86 11.84 -19.91
C HIS A 141 -6.57 13.08 -20.75
N GLY A 142 -5.44 13.73 -20.48
CA GLY A 142 -5.13 15.05 -21.02
C GLY A 142 -5.54 15.21 -22.48
N HIS A 143 -6.47 16.12 -22.72
CA HIS A 143 -6.79 16.62 -24.06
C HIS A 143 -5.58 17.31 -24.71
N ASP A 144 -4.51 17.56 -23.92
CA ASP A 144 -3.24 18.11 -24.36
C ASP A 144 -2.04 17.19 -24.06
N ALA A 145 -1.41 16.79 -25.17
CA ALA A 145 -0.02 16.40 -25.45
C ALA A 145 0.94 15.89 -24.34
N ARG A 146 1.69 14.83 -24.72
CA ARG A 146 2.90 14.22 -24.10
C ARG A 146 2.71 13.32 -22.88
N ALA A 147 1.77 13.59 -21.97
CA ALA A 147 1.58 12.75 -20.77
C ALA A 147 0.80 11.44 -21.04
N GLN A 148 0.10 11.32 -22.17
CA GLN A 148 -0.69 10.13 -22.51
C GLN A 148 0.12 8.83 -22.51
N LYS A 149 1.40 8.87 -22.90
CA LYS A 149 2.29 7.69 -22.93
C LYS A 149 2.66 7.15 -21.55
N LEU A 150 2.39 7.90 -20.47
CA LEU A 150 2.68 7.51 -19.09
C LEU A 150 1.51 6.78 -18.42
N PHE A 151 0.32 6.79 -19.01
CA PHE A 151 -0.85 6.13 -18.44
C PHE A 151 -0.99 4.68 -18.95
N PRO A 152 -1.35 3.73 -18.08
CA PRO A 152 -1.68 2.38 -18.51
C PRO A 152 -2.95 2.36 -19.39
N PRO A 153 -3.05 1.47 -20.39
CA PRO A 153 -4.19 1.42 -21.31
C PRO A 153 -5.52 1.08 -20.60
N GLU A 154 -6.62 1.67 -21.09
CA GLU A 154 -7.96 1.66 -20.48
C GLU A 154 -8.63 0.27 -20.38
N ASP A 155 -8.17 -0.73 -21.14
CA ASP A 155 -8.80 -2.06 -21.26
C ASP A 155 -8.70 -2.96 -20.01
N ALA A 156 -8.12 -2.45 -18.91
CA ALA A 156 -8.03 -3.15 -17.63
C ALA A 156 -9.33 -3.08 -16.79
N ALA A 157 -10.44 -2.62 -17.38
CA ALA A 157 -11.74 -2.50 -16.71
C ALA A 157 -12.28 -3.85 -16.22
N LEU A 158 -12.62 -3.90 -14.93
CA LEU A 158 -13.10 -5.10 -14.24
C LEU A 158 -14.52 -5.45 -14.64
N LYS A 159 -14.68 -6.59 -15.32
CA LYS A 159 -15.98 -7.28 -15.39
C LYS A 159 -16.18 -8.08 -14.09
N THR A 160 -17.22 -7.77 -13.33
CA THR A 160 -17.59 -8.48 -12.10
C THR A 160 -18.13 -9.88 -12.41
N GLY A 161 -17.54 -10.91 -11.80
CA GLY A 161 -17.89 -12.32 -11.99
C GLY A 161 -18.70 -12.92 -10.84
N SER A 162 -19.29 -14.09 -11.10
CA SER A 162 -20.21 -14.83 -10.24
C SER A 162 -19.59 -15.37 -8.93
N VAL A 163 -20.45 -15.68 -7.95
CA VAL A 163 -20.08 -16.26 -6.65
C VAL A 163 -19.46 -17.64 -6.85
N ARG A 164 -18.25 -17.88 -6.33
CA ARG A 164 -17.61 -19.22 -6.34
C ARG A 164 -17.00 -19.53 -4.97
N SER A 165 -17.25 -20.74 -4.45
CA SER A 165 -16.66 -21.21 -3.20
C SER A 165 -15.15 -21.44 -3.40
N VAL A 166 -14.30 -20.93 -2.50
CA VAL A 166 -12.86 -21.24 -2.51
C VAL A 166 -12.66 -22.58 -1.81
N GLU A 167 -13.12 -23.65 -2.45
CA GLU A 167 -12.89 -25.03 -2.03
C GLU A 167 -11.80 -25.65 -2.91
N GLY A 168 -10.77 -26.22 -2.28
CA GLY A 168 -9.86 -27.14 -2.97
C GLY A 168 -8.62 -26.55 -3.63
N VAL A 169 -8.11 -25.38 -3.20
CA VAL A 169 -6.75 -24.96 -3.61
C VAL A 169 -5.75 -25.88 -2.91
N ARG A 170 -5.19 -26.84 -3.67
CA ARG A 170 -4.11 -27.72 -3.22
C ARG A 170 -2.94 -26.86 -2.76
N ALA A 171 -2.45 -27.17 -1.56
CA ALA A 171 -1.16 -26.70 -1.06
C ALA A 171 -0.01 -27.33 -1.85
#